data_AF-A0A7V2EFP0-F1
#
_entry.id   AF-A0A7V2EFP0-F1
#
_cell.length_a   1.000
_cell.length_b   1.000
_cell.length_c   1.000
_cell.angle_alpha   90.00
_cell.angle_beta   90.00
_cell.angle_gamma   90.00
#
_symmetry.space_group_name_H-M   'P 1'
#
loop_
_entity.id
_entity.type
_entity.pdbx_description
1 polymer ?
#
loop_
_entity_poly.entity_id
_entity_poly.type
_entity_poly.pdbx_seq_one_letter_code
_entity_poly.pdbx_strand_id
1 'polypeptide(L)'
;VSVLFATTVIEVGVDVPEASLMVIENPERFGLAQLHQLRGRVGRGRRRSFCVLLLGENVSPEARKRLEFFAATSDGFAVAEEDFRLRGPGEFTGLRQWGRPEFRAASFFAHQQELELARSLVRTLFSQGRQQELERGLLLPPSLGQEIPPA
;
A
#
# COMPACT_ATOMS: atom_id res chain seq x y z
N VAL A 1 7.41 27.35 16.24
CA VAL A 1 8.01 26.05 16.66
C VAL A 1 8.54 25.39 15.40
N SER A 2 9.83 25.03 15.35
CA SER A 2 10.48 24.54 14.12
C SER A 2 10.68 23.02 14.10
N VAL A 3 10.33 22.33 15.19
CA VAL A 3 10.47 20.88 15.36
C VAL A 3 9.30 20.37 16.19
N LEU A 4 8.65 19.29 15.74
CA LEU A 4 7.61 18.57 16.47
C LEU A 4 8.15 17.19 16.88
N PHE A 5 8.10 16.88 18.17
CA PHE A 5 8.36 15.54 18.69
C PHE A 5 7.02 14.90 19.04
N ALA A 6 6.80 13.67 18.59
CA ALA A 6 5.62 12.92 18.98
C ALA A 6 5.88 11.41 18.90
N THR A 7 5.15 10.64 19.69
CA THR A 7 5.18 9.17 19.68
C THR A 7 4.34 8.62 18.53
N THR A 8 4.32 7.29 18.36
CA THR A 8 3.49 6.62 17.34
C THR A 8 2.00 6.97 17.44
N VAL A 9 1.56 7.47 18.61
CA VAL A 9 0.28 8.14 18.86
C VAL A 9 0.27 9.56 18.26
N ILE A 10 0.74 9.73 17.03
CA ILE A 10 0.25 10.81 16.13
C ILE A 10 -0.98 10.30 15.38
N GLU A 11 -1.71 9.30 15.92
CA GLU A 11 -2.93 8.79 15.30
C GLU A 11 -3.94 9.92 15.01
N VAL A 12 -3.86 11.04 15.74
CA VAL A 12 -4.73 12.21 15.56
C VAL A 12 -4.09 13.29 14.66
N GLY A 13 -4.23 13.13 13.34
CA GLY A 13 -4.57 14.24 12.41
C GLY A 13 -3.60 15.40 12.17
N VAL A 14 -2.36 15.43 12.69
CA VAL A 14 -1.43 16.53 12.41
C VAL A 14 -0.76 16.33 11.04
N ASP A 15 -1.23 17.07 10.04
CA ASP A 15 -0.58 17.26 8.73
C ASP A 15 0.30 18.53 8.82
N VAL A 16 1.58 18.43 8.46
CA VAL A 16 2.51 19.58 8.47
C VAL A 16 3.09 19.74 7.06
N PRO A 17 2.36 20.37 6.13
CA PRO A 17 2.75 20.44 4.71
C PRO A 17 4.09 21.13 4.45
N GLU A 18 4.44 22.10 5.31
CA GLU A 18 5.69 22.87 5.24
C GLU A 18 6.91 22.12 5.78
N ALA A 19 6.71 20.98 6.46
CA ALA A 19 7.81 20.16 6.96
C ALA A 19 8.56 19.52 5.78
N SER A 20 9.87 19.73 5.75
CA SER A 20 10.79 19.19 4.73
C SER A 20 11.63 18.01 5.24
N LEU A 21 11.49 17.65 6.51
CA LEU A 21 12.21 16.54 7.12
C LEU A 21 11.27 15.76 8.05
N MET A 22 11.19 14.46 7.85
CA MET A 22 10.60 13.50 8.78
C MET A 22 11.68 12.55 9.26
N VAL A 23 11.75 12.35 10.57
CA VAL A 23 12.65 11.39 11.20
C VAL A 23 11.79 10.38 11.95
N ILE A 24 11.94 9.10 11.61
CA ILE A 24 11.21 8.00 12.25
C ILE A 24 12.22 7.16 13.02
N GLU A 25 12.09 7.17 14.35
CA GLU A 25 12.87 6.34 15.25
C GLU A 25 12.24 4.95 15.42
N ASN A 26 13.06 3.92 15.49
CA ASN A 26 12.63 2.51 15.57
C ASN A 26 11.59 2.11 14.50
N PRO A 27 11.81 2.42 13.21
CA PRO A 27 10.85 2.15 12.13
C PRO A 27 10.55 0.65 11.96
N GLU A 28 11.43 -0.23 12.45
CA GLU A 28 11.24 -1.69 12.44
C GLU A 28 9.99 -2.15 13.19
N ARG A 29 9.49 -1.32 14.12
CA ARG A 29 8.28 -1.60 14.91
C ARG A 29 6.97 -1.36 14.15
N PHE A 30 7.03 -0.70 12.99
CA PHE A 30 5.86 -0.33 12.20
C PHE A 30 5.73 -1.21 10.97
N GLY A 31 4.51 -1.47 10.51
CA GLY A 31 4.25 -2.06 9.19
C GLY A 31 4.58 -1.11 8.04
N LEU A 32 4.70 -1.62 6.81
CA LEU A 32 5.00 -0.79 5.63
C LEU A 32 3.88 0.23 5.35
N ALA A 33 2.63 -0.19 5.52
CA ALA A 33 1.47 0.70 5.36
C ALA A 33 1.50 1.87 6.36
N GLN A 34 1.88 1.62 7.62
CA GLN A 34 1.99 2.66 8.64
C GLN A 34 3.12 3.65 8.32
N LEU A 35 4.28 3.15 7.90
CA LEU A 35 5.41 4.00 7.48
C LEU A 35 5.04 4.87 6.28
N HIS A 36 4.28 4.32 5.32
CA HIS A 36 3.79 5.07 4.16
C HIS A 36 2.84 6.18 4.56
N GLN A 37 1.88 5.88 5.45
CA GLN A 37 0.96 6.87 6.02
C GLN A 37 1.71 7.99 6.75
N LEU A 38 2.70 7.66 7.59
CA LEU A 38 3.52 8.65 8.29
C LEU A 38 4.28 9.54 7.30
N ARG A 39 4.99 8.94 6.34
CA ARG A 39 5.71 9.66 5.27
C ARG A 39 4.81 10.64 4.51
N GLY A 40 3.54 10.28 4.30
CA GLY A 40 2.57 11.08 3.56
C GLY A 40 2.04 12.33 4.30
N ARG A 41 2.36 12.52 5.59
CA ARG A 41 1.96 13.68 6.41
C ARG A 41 2.93 14.87 6.33
N VAL A 42 4.02 14.71 5.59
CA VAL A 42 5.03 15.76 5.38
C VAL A 42 5.35 15.87 3.89
N GLY A 43 6.01 16.96 3.49
CA GLY A 43 6.55 17.10 2.14
C GLY A 43 5.52 17.25 1.03
N ARG A 44 4.35 17.80 1.35
CA ARG A 44 3.31 18.19 0.37
C ARG A 44 3.57 19.58 -0.25
N GLY A 45 4.52 20.33 0.29
CA GLY A 45 4.95 21.63 -0.23
C GLY A 45 5.88 21.53 -1.45
N ARG A 46 6.30 22.70 -1.96
CA ARG A 46 7.21 22.82 -3.12
C ARG A 46 8.68 22.48 -2.81
N ARG A 47 9.04 22.35 -1.53
CA ARG A 47 10.41 22.09 -1.10
C ARG A 47 10.71 20.59 -1.18
N ARG A 48 11.94 20.24 -1.59
CA ARG A 48 12.41 18.85 -1.48
C ARG A 48 12.30 18.42 -0.03
N SER A 49 11.78 17.22 0.16
CA SER A 49 11.50 16.68 1.48
C SER A 49 12.20 15.34 1.66
N PHE A 50 12.64 15.07 2.87
CA PHE A 50 13.40 13.86 3.22
C PHE A 50 12.67 13.10 4.32
N CYS A 51 12.70 11.77 4.21
CA CYS A 51 12.26 10.86 5.27
C CYS A 51 13.48 10.03 5.68
N VAL A 52 13.88 10.15 6.95
CA VAL A 52 15.04 9.49 7.53
C VAL A 52 14.58 8.44 8.51
N LEU A 53 15.11 7.24 8.37
CA LEU A 53 14.81 6.08 9.20
C LEU A 53 15.98 5.85 10.16
N LEU A 54 15.73 5.99 11.46
CA LEU A 54 16.74 5.70 12.50
C LEU A 54 16.48 4.29 13.04
N LEU A 55 17.24 3.32 12.51
CA LEU A 55 17.15 1.92 12.89
C LEU A 55 17.59 1.72 14.34
N GLY A 56 16.89 0.83 15.06
CA GLY A 56 17.35 0.36 16.38
C GLY A 56 18.59 -0.54 16.30
N GLU A 57 19.13 -0.93 17.47
CA GLU A 57 20.35 -1.75 17.54
C GLU A 57 20.14 -3.21 17.07
N ASN A 58 18.95 -3.77 17.29
CA ASN A 58 18.65 -5.18 17.05
C ASN A 58 17.56 -5.38 15.99
N VAL A 59 17.80 -4.88 14.77
CA VAL A 59 16.87 -5.06 13.64
C VAL A 59 17.09 -6.41 12.96
N SER A 60 16.03 -7.21 12.86
CA SER A 60 16.10 -8.50 12.17
C SER A 60 16.45 -8.33 10.68
N PRO A 61 17.09 -9.32 10.02
CA PRO A 61 17.38 -9.24 8.59
C PRO A 61 16.13 -9.00 7.73
N GLU A 62 15.00 -9.60 8.12
CA GLU A 62 13.71 -9.42 7.46
C GLU A 62 13.18 -7.98 7.61
N ALA A 63 13.21 -7.44 8.84
CA ALA A 63 12.81 -6.06 9.08
C ALA A 63 13.72 -5.08 8.33
N ARG A 64 15.02 -5.35 8.27
CA ARG A 64 15.96 -4.55 7.50
C ARG A 64 15.63 -4.54 6.01
N LYS A 65 15.42 -5.71 5.40
CA LYS A 65 15.05 -5.83 3.98
C LYS A 65 13.76 -5.07 3.65
N ARG A 66 12.77 -5.17 4.53
CA ARG A 66 11.50 -4.45 4.44
C ARG A 66 11.69 -2.93 4.48
N LEU A 67 12.54 -2.44 5.39
CA LEU A 67 12.84 -1.01 5.51
C LEU A 67 13.68 -0.49 4.34
N GLU A 68 14.60 -1.29 3.82
CA GLU A 68 15.36 -0.97 2.60
C GLU A 68 14.42 -0.85 1.39
N PHE A 69 13.46 -1.76 1.23
CA PHE A 69 12.41 -1.64 0.22
C PHE A 69 11.63 -0.33 0.38
N PHE A 70 11.18 -0.01 1.59
CA PHE A 70 10.44 1.23 1.86
C PHE A 70 11.25 2.49 1.52
N ALA A 71 12.55 2.49 1.80
CA ALA A 71 13.44 3.60 1.49
C ALA A 71 13.72 3.73 -0.02
N ALA A 72 13.69 2.63 -0.76
CA ALA A 72 13.97 2.60 -2.19
C ALA A 72 12.82 3.12 -3.08
N THR A 73 11.58 3.16 -2.58
CA THR A 73 10.41 3.55 -3.38
C THR A 73 9.47 4.54 -2.68
N SER A 74 9.01 5.53 -3.45
CA SER A 74 7.91 6.42 -3.06
C SER A 74 6.54 5.92 -3.52
N ASP A 75 6.47 4.91 -4.39
CA ASP A 75 5.23 4.40 -4.96
C ASP A 75 4.37 3.67 -3.92
N GLY A 76 3.18 4.20 -3.65
CA GLY A 76 2.24 3.62 -2.70
C GLY A 76 1.70 2.26 -3.12
N PHE A 77 1.60 1.98 -4.42
CA PHE A 77 1.17 0.67 -4.92
C PHE A 77 2.23 -0.39 -4.64
N ALA A 78 3.50 -0.10 -4.96
CA ALA A 78 4.61 -1.00 -4.67
C ALA A 78 4.72 -1.30 -3.16
N VAL A 79 4.51 -0.29 -2.31
CA VAL A 79 4.48 -0.48 -0.85
C VAL A 79 3.31 -1.36 -0.39
N ALA A 80 2.12 -1.19 -0.97
CA ALA A 80 0.97 -2.02 -0.65
C ALA A 80 1.16 -3.49 -1.10
N GLU A 81 1.71 -3.71 -2.30
CA GLU A 81 2.04 -5.05 -2.79
C GLU A 81 3.07 -5.77 -1.92
N GLU A 82 4.11 -5.06 -1.48
CA GLU A 82 5.12 -5.59 -0.55
C GLU A 82 4.52 -5.93 0.82
N ASP A 83 3.73 -5.01 1.41
CA ASP A 83 3.07 -5.23 2.70
C ASP A 83 2.15 -6.46 2.64
N PHE A 84 1.41 -6.61 1.54
CA PHE A 84 0.55 -7.75 1.28
C PHE A 84 1.34 -9.06 1.14
N ARG A 85 2.46 -9.04 0.42
CA ARG A 85 3.33 -10.22 0.27
C ARG A 85 3.94 -10.68 1.59
N LEU A 86 4.37 -9.73 2.43
CA LEU A 86 4.97 -10.01 3.73
C LEU A 86 3.95 -10.54 4.76
N ARG A 87 2.72 -10.03 4.75
CA ARG A 87 1.62 -10.54 5.61
C ARG A 87 1.08 -11.89 5.13
N GLY A 88 1.17 -12.16 3.82
CA GLY A 88 0.62 -13.34 3.19
C GLY A 88 -0.92 -13.31 3.05
N PRO A 89 -1.49 -14.21 2.22
CA PRO A 89 -2.93 -14.22 1.88
C PRO A 89 -3.87 -14.55 3.04
N GLY A 90 -3.35 -15.02 4.18
CA GLY A 90 -4.14 -15.48 5.33
C GLY A 90 -4.64 -14.37 6.26
N GLU A 91 -4.01 -13.20 6.28
CA GLU A 91 -4.44 -12.07 7.14
C GLU A 91 -5.48 -11.17 6.48
N PHE A 92 -5.44 -11.00 5.15
CA PHE A 92 -6.33 -10.10 4.43
C PHE A 92 -7.72 -10.68 4.18
N THR A 93 -7.82 -12.00 4.08
CA THR A 93 -9.09 -12.70 3.82
C THR A 93 -10.01 -12.75 5.04
N GLY A 94 -9.56 -12.29 6.23
CA GLY A 94 -10.35 -12.37 7.45
C GLY A 94 -10.67 -13.80 7.89
N LEU A 95 -10.16 -14.84 7.21
CA LEU A 95 -10.58 -16.24 7.39
C LEU A 95 -10.20 -16.85 8.74
N ARG A 96 -9.46 -16.14 9.60
CA ARG A 96 -9.25 -16.54 11.01
C ARG A 96 -10.26 -15.95 12.00
N GLN A 97 -10.99 -14.88 11.65
CA GLN A 97 -11.94 -14.22 12.54
C GLN A 97 -13.35 -14.05 11.96
N TRP A 98 -13.51 -14.27 10.66
CA TRP A 98 -14.78 -14.20 9.98
C TRP A 98 -15.24 -15.64 9.74
N GLY A 99 -16.27 -16.07 10.47
CA GLY A 99 -17.08 -17.19 10.02
C GLY A 99 -17.39 -17.00 8.54
N ARG A 100 -17.08 -18.02 7.73
CA ARG A 100 -17.30 -18.14 6.28
C ARG A 100 -17.86 -16.87 5.61
N PRO A 101 -17.02 -16.00 5.01
CA PRO A 101 -17.53 -14.92 4.19
C PRO A 101 -18.14 -15.49 2.90
N GLU A 102 -19.43 -15.24 2.67
CA GLU A 102 -20.14 -15.49 1.41
C GLU A 102 -19.86 -14.41 0.35
N PHE A 103 -18.61 -13.93 0.26
CA PHE A 103 -18.19 -13.00 -0.80
C PHE A 103 -17.13 -13.67 -1.67
N ARG A 104 -17.46 -13.92 -2.94
CA ARG A 104 -16.50 -14.31 -3.99
C ARG A 104 -15.70 -13.08 -4.41
N ALA A 105 -14.75 -12.66 -3.58
CA ALA A 105 -13.81 -11.61 -3.93
C ALA A 105 -12.64 -12.20 -4.73
N ALA A 106 -12.22 -11.50 -5.80
CA ALA A 106 -11.05 -11.91 -6.58
C ALA A 106 -9.80 -11.95 -5.69
N SER A 107 -9.13 -13.10 -5.63
CA SER A 107 -7.81 -13.22 -5.02
C SER A 107 -6.77 -12.48 -5.86
N PHE A 108 -6.06 -11.52 -5.26
CA PHE A 108 -4.99 -10.75 -5.92
C PHE A 108 -3.85 -11.62 -6.48
N PHE A 109 -3.58 -12.77 -5.87
CA PHE A 109 -2.54 -13.68 -6.32
C PHE A 109 -2.99 -14.56 -7.48
N ALA A 110 -4.21 -15.10 -7.39
CA ALA A 110 -4.73 -15.99 -8.42
C ALA A 110 -5.19 -15.22 -9.67
N HIS A 111 -5.58 -13.95 -9.50
CA HIS A 111 -6.13 -13.12 -10.56
C HIS A 111 -5.20 -11.95 -10.93
N GLN A 112 -3.88 -12.12 -10.77
CA GLN A 112 -2.91 -11.05 -11.04
C GLN A 112 -2.97 -10.60 -12.51
N GLN A 113 -3.10 -11.54 -13.45
CA GLN A 113 -3.16 -11.23 -14.89
C GLN A 113 -4.41 -10.42 -15.22
N GLU A 114 -5.52 -10.79 -14.61
CA GLU A 114 -6.81 -10.16 -14.74
C GLU A 114 -6.81 -8.72 -14.22
N LEU A 115 -6.17 -8.48 -13.07
CA LEU A 115 -5.99 -7.16 -12.50
C LEU A 115 -5.05 -6.29 -13.34
N GLU A 116 -3.97 -6.85 -13.89
CA GLU A 116 -3.08 -6.16 -14.81
C GLU A 116 -3.79 -5.77 -16.12
N LEU A 117 -4.59 -6.67 -16.67
CA LEU A 117 -5.43 -6.42 -17.84
C LEU A 117 -6.43 -5.30 -17.56
N ALA A 118 -7.16 -5.37 -16.45
CA ALA A 118 -8.09 -4.32 -16.04
C ALA A 118 -7.38 -2.96 -15.91
N ARG A 119 -6.20 -2.92 -15.27
CA ARG A 119 -5.39 -1.70 -15.14
C ARG A 119 -4.96 -1.15 -16.50
N SER A 120 -4.50 -1.99 -17.42
CA SER A 120 -4.08 -1.58 -18.77
C SER A 120 -5.24 -1.01 -19.59
N LEU A 121 -6.43 -1.61 -19.48
CA LEU A 121 -7.63 -1.20 -20.17
C LEU A 121 -8.10 0.17 -19.68
N VAL A 122 -8.15 0.36 -18.36
CA VAL A 122 -8.49 1.65 -17.75
C VAL A 122 -7.52 2.74 -18.21
N ARG A 123 -6.21 2.48 -18.20
CA ARG A 123 -5.21 3.45 -18.69
C ARG A 123 -5.43 3.83 -20.16
N THR A 124 -5.78 2.86 -21.00
CA THR A 124 -6.06 3.07 -22.42
C THR A 124 -7.34 3.86 -22.65
N LEU A 125 -8.41 3.55 -21.92
CA LEU A 125 -9.68 4.29 -22.02
C LEU A 125 -9.53 5.74 -21.54
N PHE A 126 -8.75 5.96 -20.48
CA PHE A 126 -8.44 7.30 -19.98
C PHE A 126 -7.63 8.12 -21.00
N SER A 127 -6.62 7.54 -21.65
CA SER A 127 -5.82 8.27 -22.65
C SER A 127 -6.61 8.61 -23.91
N GLN A 128 -7.66 7.84 -24.21
CA GLN A 128 -8.57 8.08 -25.35
C GLN A 128 -9.76 8.98 -25.00
N GLY A 129 -9.89 9.45 -23.75
CA GLY A 129 -11.05 10.24 -23.30
C GLY A 129 -12.37 9.48 -23.26
N ARG A 130 -12.32 8.14 -23.21
CA ARG A 130 -13.48 7.23 -23.27
C ARG A 130 -13.92 6.75 -21.88
N GLN A 131 -13.77 7.56 -20.84
CA GLN A 131 -14.13 7.16 -19.47
C GLN A 131 -15.60 6.77 -19.29
N GLN A 132 -16.52 7.28 -20.12
CA GLN A 132 -17.95 6.93 -20.09
C GLN A 132 -18.20 5.43 -20.33
N GLU A 133 -17.25 4.70 -20.92
CA GLU A 133 -17.36 3.26 -21.13
C GLU A 133 -17.10 2.44 -19.87
N LEU A 134 -16.43 3.03 -18.86
CA LEU A 134 -16.28 2.41 -17.55
C LEU A 134 -17.62 2.37 -16.79
N GLU A 135 -18.46 3.38 -16.99
CA GLU A 135 -19.77 3.51 -16.33
C GLU A 135 -20.81 2.51 -16.86
N ARG A 136 -20.61 1.97 -18.06
CA ARG A 136 -21.51 0.98 -18.68
C ARG A 136 -21.36 -0.44 -18.14
N GLY A 137 -20.51 -0.61 -17.12
CA GLY A 137 -20.13 -1.91 -16.60
C GLY A 137 -19.15 -2.57 -17.56
N LEU A 138 -17.87 -2.57 -17.20
CA LEU A 138 -16.91 -3.47 -17.81
C LEU A 138 -17.38 -4.91 -17.54
N LEU A 139 -18.06 -5.51 -18.52
CA LEU A 139 -18.18 -6.96 -18.58
C LEU A 139 -16.74 -7.46 -18.72
N LEU A 140 -16.18 -7.91 -17.60
CA LEU A 140 -14.91 -8.63 -17.58
C LEU A 140 -14.98 -9.68 -18.71
N PRO A 141 -14.02 -9.70 -19.65
CA PRO A 141 -14.09 -10.64 -20.75
C PRO A 141 -14.22 -12.06 -20.19
N PRO A 142 -15.03 -12.93 -20.81
CA PRO A 142 -15.33 -14.28 -20.30
C PRO A 142 -14.10 -15.20 -20.19
N SER A 143 -12.92 -14.71 -20.57
CA SER A 143 -11.62 -15.35 -20.43
C SER A 143 -10.93 -15.10 -19.08
N LEU A 144 -11.49 -14.27 -18.18
CA LEU A 144 -11.02 -14.19 -16.80
C LEU A 144 -11.32 -15.52 -16.09
N GLY A 145 -10.30 -16.12 -15.48
CA GLY A 145 -10.21 -17.53 -15.15
C GLY A 145 -11.39 -18.15 -14.40
N GLN A 146 -11.52 -19.47 -14.54
CA GLN A 146 -12.51 -20.27 -13.82
C GLN A 146 -12.38 -20.05 -12.31
N GLU A 147 -13.54 -20.03 -11.64
CA GLU A 147 -13.63 -19.93 -10.18
C GLU A 147 -12.65 -20.91 -9.52
N ILE A 148 -11.82 -20.38 -8.64
CA ILE A 148 -10.95 -21.19 -7.79
C ILE A 148 -11.87 -22.05 -6.91
N PRO A 149 -11.84 -23.39 -7.02
CA PRO A 149 -12.69 -24.23 -6.19
C PRO A 149 -12.31 -24.05 -4.71
N PRO A 150 -13.30 -24.10 -3.80
CA PRO A 150 -13.01 -24.08 -2.37
C PRO A 150 -12.15 -25.31 -2.00
N ALA A 151 -11.10 -25.07 -1.22
CA ALA A 151 -10.25 -26.12 -0.64
C ALA A 151 -11.00 -26.99 0.36
#